data_AF-J2ZPH7-F1
#
_entry.id   AF-J2ZPH7-F1
#
_cell.length_a   1.000
_cell.length_b   1.000
_cell.length_c   1.000
_cell.angle_alpha   90.00
_cell.angle_beta   90.00
_cell.angle_gamma   90.00
#
_symmetry.space_group_name_H-M   'P 1'
#
loop_
_entity.id
_entity.type
_entity.pdbx_description
1 polymer ?
#
loop_
_entity_poly.entity_id
_entity_poly.type
_entity_poly.pdbx_seq_one_letter_code
_entity_poly.pdbx_strand_id
1 'polypeptide(L)'
;MRLDICKLDEVIVIGVQEDLDFDSHDDDYAQFYNPRLTEIQHVLEPEKIFEVWDPDGTIIGKRVSHIEHIPNGCFVKTIPAGEFAKLHKSQLQYELDMFARTNYLEEMSYGFSTKVTKKNGDKQEFYYRPVQYRPDVVNTRTISSLEKERSKSLKERYVSIFFDTESCSFRRFLYKRYVSQYQGCLWELARFKNNDQGIAREGMSKDEAVSFLLQKSEVLVFWEGYSTFGKEMIRDKVMKMDAKHLLENYTRFTSDMYIFDGSLTWTVIFQHERDEDGFKHILLRVE
;
A
#
# COMPACT_ATOMS: atom_id res chain seq x y z
N MET A 1 -9.03 -5.24 -10.77
CA MET A 1 -7.71 -4.61 -10.95
C MET A 1 -6.61 -5.67 -10.80
N ARG A 2 -5.53 -5.61 -11.59
CA ARG A 2 -4.40 -6.56 -11.57
C ARG A 2 -3.10 -5.78 -11.77
N LEU A 3 -2.05 -6.14 -11.02
CA LEU A 3 -0.71 -5.61 -11.21
C LEU A 3 -0.17 -6.08 -12.56
N ASP A 4 0.18 -5.12 -13.42
CA ASP A 4 0.83 -5.40 -14.69
C ASP A 4 2.34 -5.42 -14.48
N ILE A 5 2.99 -6.52 -14.85
CA ILE A 5 4.44 -6.70 -14.75
C ILE A 5 4.99 -6.72 -16.17
N CYS A 6 5.90 -5.80 -16.47
CA CYS A 6 6.58 -5.75 -17.75
C CYS A 6 8.09 -5.90 -17.56
N LYS A 7 8.74 -6.56 -18.51
CA LYS A 7 10.19 -6.61 -18.60
C LYS A 7 10.67 -5.46 -19.48
N LEU A 8 11.64 -4.71 -18.99
CA LEU A 8 12.27 -3.60 -19.70
C LEU A 8 13.74 -3.89 -19.93
N ASP A 9 14.24 -3.47 -21.09
CA ASP A 9 15.68 -3.32 -21.32
C ASP A 9 16.19 -2.07 -20.58
N GLU A 10 17.51 -1.90 -20.55
CA GLU A 10 18.13 -0.71 -19.97
C GLU A 10 17.56 0.58 -20.62
N VAL A 11 17.27 1.58 -19.79
CA VAL A 11 16.75 2.87 -20.22
C VAL A 11 17.72 3.96 -19.78
N ILE A 12 18.25 4.70 -20.74
CA ILE A 12 19.13 5.86 -20.49
C ILE A 12 18.29 7.11 -20.61
N VAL A 13 18.24 7.93 -19.57
CA VAL A 13 17.53 9.20 -19.52
C VAL A 13 18.54 10.33 -19.32
N ILE A 14 18.48 11.33 -20.20
CA ILE A 14 19.20 12.60 -20.03
C ILE A 14 18.16 13.66 -19.64
N GLY A 15 18.41 14.42 -18.58
CA GLY A 15 17.44 15.37 -18.06
C GLY A 15 18.04 16.43 -17.17
N VAL A 16 17.20 17.31 -16.65
CA VAL A 16 17.57 18.32 -15.66
C VAL A 16 17.12 17.86 -14.27
N GLN A 17 17.79 18.32 -13.23
CA GLN A 17 17.35 18.06 -11.85
C GLN A 17 16.00 18.74 -11.60
N GLU A 18 15.11 18.05 -10.87
CA GLU A 18 13.88 18.65 -10.36
C GLU A 18 14.25 19.55 -9.17
N ASP A 19 14.12 20.87 -9.33
CA ASP A 19 14.24 21.81 -8.21
C ASP A 19 12.92 21.81 -7.41
N LEU A 20 12.98 22.04 -6.09
CA LEU A 20 11.78 22.10 -5.22
C LEU A 20 10.81 23.25 -5.58
N ASP A 21 11.25 24.22 -6.40
CA ASP A 21 10.46 25.32 -6.96
C ASP A 21 9.86 24.99 -8.35
N PHE A 22 10.10 23.77 -8.86
CA PHE A 22 9.43 23.25 -10.04
C PHE A 22 8.05 22.77 -9.59
N ASP A 23 7.06 23.66 -9.64
CA ASP A 23 5.69 23.36 -9.24
C ASP A 23 5.11 22.29 -10.19
N SER A 24 5.28 21.02 -9.82
CA SER A 24 4.61 19.87 -10.43
C SER A 24 3.08 19.93 -10.26
N HIS A 25 2.59 20.94 -9.53
CA HIS A 25 1.19 21.28 -9.31
C HIS A 25 0.63 22.29 -10.31
N ASP A 26 1.47 23.00 -11.06
CA ASP A 26 0.99 23.78 -12.18
C ASP A 26 0.74 22.85 -13.37
N ASP A 27 -0.54 22.72 -13.73
CA ASP A 27 -1.02 22.03 -14.93
C ASP A 27 -0.45 22.62 -16.24
N ASP A 28 0.36 23.68 -16.12
CA ASP A 28 1.01 24.42 -17.20
C ASP A 28 2.29 23.74 -17.69
N TYR A 29 2.10 23.20 -18.88
CA TYR A 29 3.02 22.61 -19.85
C TYR A 29 4.29 23.39 -20.21
N ALA A 30 4.69 24.42 -19.45
CA ALA A 30 5.96 25.13 -19.62
C ALA A 30 7.17 24.17 -19.57
N GLN A 31 7.02 23.00 -18.94
CA GLN A 31 8.03 21.94 -18.85
C GLN A 31 8.42 21.32 -20.21
N PHE A 32 7.55 21.38 -21.24
CA PHE A 32 7.89 20.92 -22.59
C PHE A 32 8.89 21.83 -23.33
N TYR A 33 9.10 23.04 -22.80
CA TYR A 33 9.97 24.05 -23.38
C TYR A 33 11.17 24.37 -22.50
N ASN A 34 11.62 23.46 -21.62
CA ASN A 34 12.96 23.62 -21.08
C ASN A 34 13.94 23.53 -22.27
N PRO A 35 14.62 24.63 -22.64
CA PRO A 35 15.44 24.64 -23.86
C PRO A 35 16.54 23.58 -23.82
N ARG A 36 17.03 23.25 -22.62
CA ARG A 36 18.06 22.22 -22.42
C ARG A 36 17.59 20.83 -22.84
N LEU A 37 16.30 20.52 -22.70
CA LEU A 37 15.76 19.23 -23.15
C LEU A 37 15.66 19.15 -24.68
N THR A 38 15.61 20.28 -25.39
CA THR A 38 15.58 20.32 -26.86
C THR A 38 16.95 20.10 -27.50
N GLU A 39 18.02 20.28 -26.74
CA GLU A 39 19.41 20.03 -27.17
C GLU A 39 19.81 18.56 -27.06
N ILE A 40 19.00 17.72 -26.40
CA ILE A 40 19.24 16.29 -26.25
C ILE A 40 19.07 15.60 -27.61
N GLN A 41 20.12 14.91 -28.05
CA GLN A 41 20.14 14.17 -29.31
C GLN A 41 19.76 12.69 -29.10
N HIS A 42 19.48 11.98 -30.21
CA HIS A 42 19.17 10.55 -30.22
C HIS A 42 18.00 10.13 -29.32
N VAL A 43 17.05 11.04 -29.13
CA VAL A 43 15.86 10.84 -28.30
C VAL A 43 14.99 9.73 -28.86
N LEU A 44 14.66 8.77 -28.00
CA LEU A 44 13.64 7.76 -28.23
C LEU A 44 12.33 8.26 -27.64
N GLU A 45 11.22 8.00 -28.33
CA GLU A 45 9.87 8.35 -27.86
C GLU A 45 9.75 9.85 -27.52
N PRO A 46 9.99 10.76 -28.48
CA PRO A 46 10.11 12.20 -28.24
C PRO A 46 8.86 12.83 -27.62
N GLU A 47 7.70 12.20 -27.75
CA GLU A 47 6.45 12.59 -27.11
C GLU A 47 6.38 12.29 -25.60
N LYS A 48 7.27 11.42 -25.09
CA LYS A 48 7.34 11.05 -23.66
C LYS A 48 8.28 11.95 -22.90
N ILE A 49 7.91 12.21 -21.65
CA ILE A 49 8.80 12.76 -20.63
C ILE A 49 8.99 11.68 -19.57
N PHE A 50 10.24 11.52 -19.15
CA PHE A 50 10.64 10.60 -18.10
C PHE A 50 10.95 11.41 -16.85
N GLU A 51 10.33 11.06 -15.74
CA GLU A 51 10.72 11.51 -14.42
C GLU A 51 11.37 10.33 -13.74
N VAL A 52 12.64 10.43 -13.38
CA VAL A 52 13.42 9.33 -12.81
C VAL A 52 13.88 9.75 -11.43
N TRP A 53 13.59 8.96 -10.42
CA TRP A 53 13.95 9.24 -9.04
C TRP A 53 14.70 8.08 -8.42
N ASP A 54 15.72 8.43 -7.66
CA ASP A 54 16.55 7.54 -6.85
C ASP A 54 17.09 8.32 -5.63
N PRO A 55 17.93 7.71 -4.77
CA PRO A 55 18.42 8.36 -3.55
C PRO A 55 19.28 9.60 -3.81
N ASP A 56 19.84 9.76 -5.01
CA ASP A 56 20.65 10.93 -5.37
C ASP A 56 19.78 12.10 -5.88
N GLY A 57 18.48 11.88 -6.07
CA GLY A 57 17.49 12.90 -6.44
C GLY A 57 16.64 12.53 -7.66
N THR A 58 15.80 13.48 -8.07
CA THR A 58 14.91 13.34 -9.22
C THR A 58 15.44 14.12 -10.42
N ILE A 59 15.36 13.52 -11.61
CA ILE A 59 15.54 14.24 -12.87
C ILE A 59 14.30 14.14 -13.75
N ILE A 60 14.05 15.17 -14.53
CA ILE A 60 13.03 15.20 -15.58
C ILE A 60 13.74 15.28 -16.93
N GLY A 61 13.46 14.35 -17.83
CA GLY A 61 14.27 14.17 -19.02
C GLY A 61 13.64 13.39 -20.17
N LYS A 62 14.49 13.05 -21.13
CA LYS A 62 14.18 12.30 -22.35
C LYS A 62 14.99 11.01 -22.38
N ARG A 63 14.35 9.92 -22.81
CA ARG A 63 15.05 8.67 -23.10
C ARG A 63 15.89 8.84 -24.36
N VAL A 64 17.10 8.32 -24.35
CA VAL A 64 18.00 8.31 -25.52
C VAL A 64 18.42 6.88 -25.88
N SER A 65 18.81 6.68 -27.14
CA SER A 65 19.35 5.37 -27.58
C SER A 65 20.80 5.15 -27.16
N HIS A 66 21.60 6.22 -27.06
CA HIS A 66 22.99 6.24 -26.61
C HIS A 66 23.39 7.67 -26.24
N ILE A 67 24.52 7.84 -25.56
CA ILE A 67 25.05 9.14 -25.14
C ILE A 67 26.19 9.54 -26.07
N GLU A 68 25.95 10.56 -26.91
CA GLU A 68 27.01 11.21 -27.71
C GLU A 68 27.47 12.51 -27.05
N HIS A 69 26.52 13.31 -26.55
CA HIS A 69 26.76 14.58 -25.88
C HIS A 69 25.73 14.79 -24.76
N ILE A 70 26.16 15.38 -23.65
CA ILE A 70 25.28 15.77 -22.53
C ILE A 70 25.22 17.30 -22.52
N PRO A 71 24.05 17.92 -22.78
CA PRO A 71 23.90 19.37 -22.74
C PRO A 71 24.28 19.97 -21.37
N ASN A 72 24.74 21.23 -21.38
CA ASN A 72 25.16 21.90 -20.16
C ASN A 72 24.01 22.00 -19.12
N GLY A 73 24.29 21.57 -17.89
CA GLY A 73 23.30 21.55 -16.81
C GLY A 73 22.27 20.42 -16.92
N CYS A 74 22.53 19.40 -17.76
CA CYS A 74 21.82 18.13 -17.75
C CYS A 74 22.63 17.04 -17.03
N PHE A 75 21.92 16.03 -16.58
CA PHE A 75 22.41 14.86 -15.86
C PHE A 75 21.90 13.60 -16.56
N VAL A 76 22.59 12.49 -16.31
CA VAL A 76 22.25 11.18 -16.86
C VAL A 76 21.79 10.27 -15.73
N LYS A 77 20.67 9.59 -15.93
CA LYS A 77 20.26 8.44 -15.11
C LYS A 77 20.09 7.22 -16.00
N THR A 78 20.63 6.10 -15.54
CA THR A 78 20.47 4.80 -16.19
C THR A 78 19.58 3.93 -15.33
N ILE A 79 18.45 3.51 -15.89
CA ILE A 79 17.53 2.56 -15.28
C ILE A 79 17.94 1.17 -15.79
N PRO A 80 18.33 0.24 -14.90
CA PRO A 80 18.80 -1.08 -15.32
C PRO A 80 17.67 -1.91 -15.94
N ALA A 81 18.05 -2.86 -16.80
CA ALA A 81 17.11 -3.84 -17.33
C ALA A 81 16.54 -4.71 -16.19
N GLY A 82 15.25 -5.01 -16.24
CA GLY A 82 14.59 -5.72 -15.15
C GLY A 82 13.08 -5.89 -15.31
N GLU A 83 12.45 -6.45 -14.28
CA GLU A 83 11.00 -6.51 -14.16
C GLU A 83 10.49 -5.27 -13.42
N PHE A 84 9.43 -4.68 -13.96
CA PHE A 84 8.80 -3.50 -13.38
C PHE A 84 7.30 -3.72 -13.25
N ALA A 85 6.74 -3.31 -12.11
CA ALA A 85 5.31 -3.09 -12.00
C ALA A 85 4.96 -1.78 -12.72
N LYS A 86 4.06 -1.88 -13.70
CA LYS A 86 3.54 -0.75 -14.47
C LYS A 86 2.17 -0.34 -13.95
N LEU A 87 2.07 0.88 -13.46
CA LEU A 87 0.87 1.43 -12.81
C LEU A 87 0.42 2.70 -13.54
N HIS A 88 -0.81 2.74 -14.02
CA HIS A 88 -1.40 4.01 -14.46
C HIS A 88 -1.62 4.92 -13.24
N LYS A 89 -1.52 6.25 -13.41
CA LYS A 89 -1.75 7.22 -12.31
C LYS A 89 -3.03 6.97 -11.52
N SER A 90 -4.12 6.63 -12.21
CA SER A 90 -5.42 6.34 -11.57
C SER A 90 -5.42 5.06 -10.70
N GLN A 91 -4.36 4.26 -10.78
CA GLN A 91 -4.21 3.00 -10.03
C GLN A 91 -3.39 3.16 -8.74
N LEU A 92 -2.70 4.29 -8.54
CA LEU A 92 -1.79 4.47 -7.39
C LEU A 92 -2.48 4.27 -6.04
N GLN A 93 -3.73 4.72 -5.91
CA GLN A 93 -4.53 4.49 -4.68
C GLN A 93 -4.84 3.01 -4.39
N TYR A 94 -4.58 2.10 -5.32
CA TYR A 94 -4.82 0.65 -5.22
C TYR A 94 -3.50 -0.15 -5.21
N GLU A 95 -2.35 0.52 -5.29
CA GLU A 95 -1.03 -0.11 -5.49
C GLU A 95 -0.75 -1.17 -4.42
N LEU A 96 -0.91 -0.83 -3.15
CA LEU A 96 -0.70 -1.74 -2.03
C LEU A 96 -1.56 -3.01 -2.14
N ASP A 97 -2.85 -2.86 -2.44
CA ASP A 97 -3.77 -3.99 -2.62
C ASP A 97 -3.42 -4.83 -3.86
N MET A 98 -2.88 -4.22 -4.91
CA MET A 98 -2.43 -4.92 -6.11
C MET A 98 -1.19 -5.75 -5.83
N PHE A 99 -0.20 -5.20 -5.11
CA PHE A 99 1.01 -5.91 -4.69
C PHE A 99 0.70 -7.06 -3.72
N ALA A 100 -0.18 -6.85 -2.74
CA ALA A 100 -0.62 -7.86 -1.78
C ALA A 100 -1.22 -9.13 -2.45
N ARG A 101 -1.67 -9.01 -3.70
CA ARG A 101 -2.23 -10.11 -4.50
C ARG A 101 -1.21 -10.82 -5.39
N THR A 102 0.08 -10.60 -5.14
CA THR A 102 1.19 -11.16 -5.89
C THR A 102 2.33 -11.59 -4.97
N ASN A 103 3.26 -12.35 -5.54
CA ASN A 103 4.53 -12.73 -4.92
C ASN A 103 5.66 -11.77 -5.32
N TYR A 104 5.35 -10.57 -5.82
CA TYR A 104 6.34 -9.55 -6.14
C TYR A 104 6.55 -8.61 -4.94
N LEU A 105 7.80 -8.24 -4.70
CA LEU A 105 8.19 -7.16 -3.81
C LEU A 105 8.65 -5.96 -4.63
N GLU A 106 8.25 -4.77 -4.20
CA GLU A 106 8.75 -3.51 -4.72
C GLU A 106 10.16 -3.25 -4.18
N GLU A 107 11.08 -2.88 -5.07
CA GLU A 107 12.39 -2.38 -4.70
C GLU A 107 12.31 -0.85 -4.56
N MET A 108 12.28 -0.36 -3.31
CA MET A 108 12.15 1.08 -3.01
C MET A 108 13.43 1.89 -3.27
N SER A 109 14.36 1.37 -4.08
CA SER A 109 15.67 1.96 -4.33
C SER A 109 15.65 2.94 -5.51
N TYR A 110 14.74 2.82 -6.46
CA TYR A 110 14.58 3.76 -7.57
C TYR A 110 13.22 3.55 -8.25
N GLY A 111 12.83 4.48 -9.09
CA GLY A 111 11.64 4.34 -9.93
C GLY A 111 11.62 5.37 -11.03
N PHE A 112 10.67 5.23 -11.95
CA PHE A 112 10.45 6.27 -12.93
C PHE A 112 8.98 6.36 -13.34
N SER A 113 8.59 7.50 -13.89
CA SER A 113 7.30 7.70 -14.53
C SER A 113 7.50 8.11 -15.98
N THR A 114 6.51 7.80 -16.82
CA THR A 114 6.42 8.32 -18.17
C THR A 114 5.14 9.12 -18.31
N LYS A 115 5.26 10.35 -18.80
CA LYS A 115 4.15 11.27 -19.06
C LYS A 115 4.04 11.52 -20.56
N VAL A 116 2.84 11.40 -21.13
CA VAL A 116 2.50 11.71 -22.52
C VAL A 116 1.31 12.66 -22.53
N THR A 117 1.35 13.66 -23.41
CA THR A 117 0.21 14.53 -23.68
C THR A 117 -0.19 14.43 -25.12
N LYS A 118 -1.45 14.04 -25.34
CA LYS A 118 -2.01 13.87 -26.67
C LYS A 118 -2.44 15.22 -27.24
N LYS A 119 -2.59 15.29 -28.56
CA LYS A 119 -3.00 16.51 -29.29
C LYS A 119 -4.35 17.08 -28.84
N ASN A 120 -5.22 16.23 -28.27
CA ASN A 120 -6.52 16.63 -27.73
C ASN A 120 -6.47 17.11 -26.26
N GLY A 121 -5.26 17.21 -25.67
CA GLY A 121 -5.07 17.61 -24.27
C GLY A 121 -5.11 16.44 -23.28
N ASP A 122 -5.46 15.22 -23.71
CA ASP A 122 -5.48 14.07 -22.81
C ASP A 122 -4.07 13.75 -22.31
N LYS A 123 -3.94 13.61 -20.99
CA LYS A 123 -2.70 13.23 -20.32
C LYS A 123 -2.72 11.74 -20.01
N GLN A 124 -1.60 11.06 -20.25
CA GLN A 124 -1.40 9.68 -19.84
C GLN A 124 -0.09 9.58 -19.05
N GLU A 125 -0.20 9.01 -17.85
CA GLU A 125 0.91 8.90 -16.93
C GLU A 125 0.98 7.49 -16.37
N PHE A 126 2.17 6.89 -16.48
CA PHE A 126 2.48 5.57 -15.92
C PHE A 126 3.67 5.67 -15.00
N TYR A 127 3.59 4.96 -13.89
CA TYR A 127 4.63 4.75 -12.91
C TYR A 127 5.20 3.35 -13.08
N TYR A 128 6.50 3.23 -13.00
CA TYR A 128 7.24 1.99 -13.09
C TYR A 128 8.00 1.80 -11.78
N ARG A 129 7.71 0.69 -11.11
CA ARG A 129 8.39 0.29 -9.88
C ARG A 129 9.23 -0.94 -10.16
N PRO A 130 10.54 -0.93 -9.90
CA PRO A 130 11.33 -2.15 -10.00
C PRO A 130 10.78 -3.17 -9.00
N VAL A 131 10.70 -4.43 -9.45
CA VAL A 131 10.15 -5.50 -8.63
C VAL A 131 11.00 -6.76 -8.70
N GLN A 132 10.94 -7.53 -7.62
CA GLN A 132 11.56 -8.84 -7.53
C GLN A 132 10.49 -9.90 -7.21
N TYR A 133 10.46 -10.97 -8.02
CA TYR A 133 9.64 -12.13 -7.69
C TYR A 133 10.25 -12.93 -6.52
N ARG A 134 9.42 -13.22 -5.52
CA ARG A 134 9.78 -13.92 -4.29
C ARG A 134 8.71 -14.97 -3.93
N PRO A 135 8.97 -16.27 -4.16
CA PRO A 135 7.95 -17.31 -3.97
C PRO A 135 7.50 -17.49 -2.51
N ASP A 136 8.35 -17.10 -1.56
CA ASP A 136 8.15 -17.12 -0.12
C ASP A 136 7.25 -16.00 0.40
N VAL A 137 7.05 -14.95 -0.40
CA VAL A 137 6.26 -13.78 -0.04
C VAL A 137 4.76 -14.08 -0.18
N VAL A 138 3.94 -13.73 0.82
CA VAL A 138 2.52 -14.12 0.86
C VAL A 138 1.72 -13.49 -0.27
N ASN A 139 1.02 -14.31 -1.05
CA ASN A 139 -0.01 -13.84 -1.96
C ASN A 139 -1.38 -13.96 -1.31
N THR A 140 -2.08 -12.85 -1.11
CA THR A 140 -3.42 -12.87 -0.49
C THR A 140 -4.46 -13.73 -1.23
N ARG A 141 -4.23 -14.04 -2.52
CA ARG A 141 -5.08 -14.96 -3.29
C ARG A 141 -4.90 -16.42 -2.89
N THR A 142 -3.76 -16.77 -2.30
CA THR A 142 -3.41 -18.15 -1.94
C THR A 142 -3.63 -18.44 -0.46
N ILE A 143 -3.95 -17.41 0.34
CA ILE A 143 -4.29 -17.59 1.75
C ILE A 143 -5.62 -18.34 1.84
N SER A 144 -5.64 -19.40 2.64
CA SER A 144 -6.86 -20.15 2.91
C SER A 144 -7.84 -19.29 3.72
N SER A 145 -9.07 -19.14 3.23
CA SER A 145 -10.16 -18.54 3.99
C SER A 145 -11.09 -19.61 4.54
N LEU A 146 -11.67 -19.34 5.72
CA LEU A 146 -12.81 -20.13 6.19
C LEU A 146 -13.97 -20.02 5.18
N GLU A 147 -14.86 -21.02 5.19
CA GLU A 147 -16.10 -20.96 4.41
C GLU A 147 -16.88 -19.67 4.69
N LYS A 148 -17.57 -19.15 3.67
CA LYS A 148 -18.19 -17.82 3.72
C LYS A 148 -19.12 -17.63 4.93
N GLU A 149 -20.02 -18.57 5.18
CA GLU A 149 -20.96 -18.49 6.31
C GLU A 149 -20.25 -18.56 7.66
N ARG A 150 -19.20 -19.41 7.75
CA ARG A 150 -18.36 -19.49 8.94
C ARG A 150 -17.56 -18.20 9.18
N SER A 151 -17.00 -17.62 8.12
CA SER A 151 -16.30 -16.33 8.19
C SER A 151 -17.24 -15.23 8.67
N LYS A 152 -18.44 -15.15 8.10
CA LYS A 152 -19.45 -14.14 8.46
C LYS A 152 -19.86 -14.29 9.93
N SER A 153 -20.30 -15.48 10.34
CA SER A 153 -20.73 -15.75 11.71
C SER A 153 -19.60 -15.47 12.72
N LEU A 154 -18.36 -15.84 12.39
CA LEU A 154 -17.22 -15.61 13.27
C LEU A 154 -16.88 -14.12 13.39
N LYS A 155 -16.94 -13.35 12.31
CA LYS A 155 -16.74 -11.89 12.36
C LYS A 155 -17.84 -11.19 13.16
N GLU A 156 -19.11 -11.61 13.02
CA GLU A 156 -20.21 -11.07 13.81
C GLU A 156 -19.99 -11.32 15.30
N ARG A 157 -19.61 -12.56 15.68
CA ARG A 157 -19.28 -12.90 17.07
C ARG A 157 -18.08 -12.12 17.58
N TYR A 158 -17.00 -12.05 16.81
CA TYR A 158 -15.80 -11.28 17.12
C TYR A 158 -16.14 -9.81 17.41
N VAL A 159 -16.93 -9.18 16.54
CA VAL A 159 -17.37 -7.79 16.70
C VAL A 159 -18.23 -7.64 17.96
N SER A 160 -19.16 -8.56 18.22
CA SER A 160 -20.01 -8.49 19.42
C SER A 160 -19.25 -8.59 20.74
N ILE A 161 -18.16 -9.37 20.78
CA ILE A 161 -17.36 -9.61 21.99
C ILE A 161 -16.41 -8.42 22.25
N PHE A 162 -15.62 -8.03 21.26
CA PHE A 162 -14.50 -7.12 21.47
C PHE A 162 -14.83 -5.64 21.21
N PHE A 163 -15.98 -5.35 20.60
CA PHE A 163 -16.34 -4.00 20.18
C PHE A 163 -17.67 -3.60 20.79
N ASP A 164 -17.78 -2.30 21.11
CA ASP A 164 -19.00 -1.73 21.63
C ASP A 164 -19.96 -1.48 20.46
N THR A 165 -20.93 -2.38 20.30
CA THR A 165 -21.92 -2.33 19.22
C THR A 165 -23.23 -1.66 19.63
N GLU A 166 -23.42 -1.39 20.92
CA GLU A 166 -24.69 -0.89 21.48
C GLU A 166 -24.63 0.60 21.81
N SER A 167 -23.44 1.19 21.97
CA SER A 167 -23.32 2.60 22.30
C SER A 167 -23.61 3.55 21.16
N CYS A 168 -23.85 4.82 21.53
CA CYS A 168 -23.90 5.94 20.61
C CYS A 168 -22.62 6.07 19.77
N SER A 169 -21.46 5.57 20.24
CA SER A 169 -20.21 5.54 19.49
C SER A 169 -20.30 4.63 18.27
N PHE A 170 -20.94 3.47 18.38
CA PHE A 170 -21.20 2.58 17.25
C PHE A 170 -22.09 3.25 16.20
N ARG A 171 -23.18 3.89 16.63
CA ARG A 171 -24.07 4.66 15.73
C ARG A 171 -23.32 5.81 15.04
N ARG A 172 -22.42 6.49 15.75
CA ARG A 172 -21.57 7.55 15.19
C ARG A 172 -20.53 7.01 14.21
N PHE A 173 -19.97 5.83 14.46
CA PHE A 173 -19.10 5.14 13.50
C PHE A 173 -19.84 4.76 12.22
N LEU A 174 -21.04 4.17 12.35
CA LEU A 174 -21.89 3.88 11.19
C LEU A 174 -22.21 5.17 10.41
N TYR A 175 -22.56 6.26 11.11
CA TYR A 175 -22.77 7.56 10.49
C TYR A 175 -21.52 8.07 9.76
N LYS A 176 -20.34 8.05 10.40
CA LYS A 176 -19.08 8.48 9.78
C LYS A 176 -18.76 7.71 8.50
N ARG A 177 -18.94 6.38 8.54
CA ARG A 177 -18.60 5.45 7.46
C ARG A 177 -19.59 5.46 6.30
N TYR A 178 -20.88 5.66 6.56
CA TYR A 178 -21.93 5.62 5.53
C TYR A 178 -22.40 7.00 5.05
N VAL A 179 -22.32 8.05 5.87
CA VAL A 179 -22.86 9.38 5.53
C VAL A 179 -21.76 10.37 5.14
N SER A 180 -20.71 10.50 5.95
CA SER A 180 -19.63 11.46 5.66
C SER A 180 -18.49 10.88 4.81
N GLN A 181 -18.56 9.60 4.41
CA GLN A 181 -17.47 8.85 3.75
C GLN A 181 -16.11 8.94 4.47
N TYR A 182 -16.11 9.37 5.73
CA TYR A 182 -14.92 9.49 6.54
C TYR A 182 -14.55 8.06 6.99
N GLN A 183 -13.28 7.71 6.80
CA GLN A 183 -12.71 6.41 7.15
C GLN A 183 -12.70 6.24 8.67
N GLY A 184 -13.83 5.83 9.25
CA GLY A 184 -13.83 5.30 10.61
C GLY A 184 -13.20 3.91 10.61
N CYS A 185 -12.30 3.66 11.55
CA CYS A 185 -11.61 2.37 11.68
C CYS A 185 -12.28 1.55 12.78
N LEU A 186 -12.51 0.26 12.56
CA LEU A 186 -13.23 -0.60 13.51
C LEU A 186 -12.52 -0.62 14.87
N TRP A 187 -11.19 -0.47 14.90
CA TRP A 187 -10.44 -0.43 16.15
C TRP A 187 -10.81 0.79 17.02
N GLU A 188 -11.29 1.91 16.46
CA GLU A 188 -11.80 3.05 17.26
C GLU A 188 -13.00 2.69 18.15
N LEU A 189 -13.70 1.59 17.81
CA LEU A 189 -14.84 1.05 18.54
C LEU A 189 -14.48 -0.11 19.48
N ALA A 190 -13.21 -0.50 19.52
CA ALA A 190 -12.81 -1.52 20.49
C ALA A 190 -13.18 -1.01 21.89
N ARG A 191 -13.61 -1.92 22.75
CA ARG A 191 -14.08 -1.61 24.11
C ARG A 191 -12.89 -1.08 24.95
N PHE A 192 -12.58 0.22 24.77
CA PHE A 192 -11.39 0.88 25.31
C PHE A 192 -11.65 1.61 26.62
N LYS A 193 -12.88 2.07 26.85
CA LYS A 193 -13.21 3.08 27.86
C LYS A 193 -14.47 2.80 28.68
N ASN A 194 -15.23 1.78 28.32
CA ASN A 194 -16.45 1.43 29.05
C ASN A 194 -16.11 0.30 30.02
N ASN A 195 -16.59 0.42 31.25
CA ASN A 195 -16.56 -0.56 32.34
C ASN A 195 -17.20 -1.92 31.96
N ASP A 196 -16.78 -2.51 30.84
CA ASP A 196 -17.22 -3.82 30.40
C ASP A 196 -16.47 -4.86 31.22
N GLN A 197 -17.09 -5.20 32.35
CA GLN A 197 -16.71 -6.34 33.18
C GLN A 197 -16.55 -7.55 32.27
N GLY A 198 -15.31 -8.01 32.07
CA GLY A 198 -15.01 -9.17 31.25
C GLY A 198 -14.10 -8.93 30.04
N ILE A 199 -13.64 -7.71 29.73
CA ILE A 199 -12.61 -7.49 28.70
C ILE A 199 -11.42 -6.69 29.25
N ALA A 200 -10.28 -7.35 29.39
CA ALA A 200 -9.01 -6.70 29.72
C ALA A 200 -8.31 -6.16 28.46
N ARG A 201 -7.79 -4.94 28.54
CA ARG A 201 -6.98 -4.30 27.49
C ARG A 201 -5.53 -4.15 27.93
N GLU A 202 -4.63 -4.46 27.02
CA GLU A 202 -3.19 -4.29 27.19
C GLU A 202 -2.58 -3.68 25.92
N GLY A 203 -1.91 -2.53 26.05
CA GLY A 203 -1.10 -1.95 24.98
C GLY A 203 0.22 -2.69 24.85
N MET A 204 0.63 -3.02 23.62
CA MET A 204 1.85 -3.80 23.37
C MET A 204 2.83 -3.03 22.48
N SER A 205 4.11 -3.17 22.79
CA SER A 205 5.18 -2.93 21.82
C SER A 205 5.09 -3.94 20.66
N LYS A 206 5.80 -3.63 19.57
CA LYS A 206 5.88 -4.54 18.41
C LYS A 206 6.47 -5.89 18.81
N ASP A 207 7.51 -5.90 19.63
CA ASP A 207 8.22 -7.13 20.02
C ASP A 207 7.39 -8.02 20.96
N GLU A 208 6.60 -7.41 21.85
CA GLU A 208 5.63 -8.13 22.69
C GLU A 208 4.53 -8.77 21.84
N ALA A 209 3.95 -8.02 20.90
CA ALA A 209 2.93 -8.52 20.00
C ALA A 209 3.45 -9.68 19.14
N VAL A 210 4.67 -9.54 18.58
CA VAL A 210 5.37 -10.60 17.84
C VAL A 210 5.58 -11.82 18.72
N SER A 211 6.12 -11.64 19.92
CA SER A 211 6.40 -12.74 20.85
C SER A 211 5.13 -13.49 21.26
N PHE A 212 4.04 -12.76 21.53
CA PHE A 212 2.73 -13.35 21.85
C PHE A 212 2.17 -14.16 20.68
N LEU A 213 2.24 -13.62 19.45
CA LEU A 213 1.72 -14.29 18.25
C LEU A 213 2.57 -15.50 17.85
N LEU A 214 3.90 -15.46 18.02
CA LEU A 214 4.78 -16.60 17.74
C LEU A 214 4.56 -17.80 18.68
N GLN A 215 3.92 -17.60 19.84
CA GLN A 215 3.48 -18.71 20.68
C GLN A 215 2.25 -19.44 20.10
N LYS A 216 1.65 -18.93 19.03
CA LYS A 216 0.50 -19.53 18.33
C LYS A 216 0.99 -20.24 17.07
N SER A 217 0.63 -21.50 16.90
CA SER A 217 0.93 -22.23 15.67
C SER A 217 0.11 -21.72 14.48
N GLU A 218 -1.13 -21.33 14.73
CA GLU A 218 -2.06 -20.85 13.71
C GLU A 218 -2.93 -19.73 14.27
N VAL A 219 -3.22 -18.75 13.41
CA VAL A 219 -4.10 -17.63 13.72
C VAL A 219 -5.17 -17.46 12.65
N LEU A 220 -6.29 -16.90 13.09
CA LEU A 220 -7.32 -16.35 12.24
C LEU A 220 -7.11 -14.85 12.11
N VAL A 221 -7.29 -14.33 10.90
CA VAL A 221 -7.04 -12.92 10.62
C VAL A 221 -8.05 -12.35 9.63
N PHE A 222 -8.48 -11.12 9.87
CA PHE A 222 -9.04 -10.26 8.83
C PHE A 222 -8.45 -8.85 9.00
N TRP A 223 -8.59 -8.02 7.98
CA TRP A 223 -8.10 -6.64 8.00
C TRP A 223 -9.14 -5.67 7.45
N GLU A 224 -8.84 -4.38 7.42
CA GLU A 224 -9.66 -3.35 6.76
C GLU A 224 -9.01 -2.84 5.47
N GLY A 225 -9.70 -3.02 4.34
CA GLY A 225 -9.30 -2.44 3.07
C GLY A 225 -9.57 -0.94 3.02
N TYR A 226 -8.58 -0.15 2.61
CA TYR A 226 -8.73 1.31 2.48
C TYR A 226 -9.41 1.68 1.16
N SER A 227 -8.94 1.07 0.07
CA SER A 227 -9.47 1.26 -1.27
C SER A 227 -10.76 0.45 -1.49
N THR A 228 -11.57 0.84 -2.48
CA THR A 228 -12.76 0.04 -2.88
C THR A 228 -12.39 -1.39 -3.25
N PHE A 229 -11.27 -1.57 -3.95
CA PHE A 229 -10.74 -2.87 -4.35
C PHE A 229 -10.26 -3.71 -3.14
N GLY A 230 -9.56 -3.08 -2.19
CA GLY A 230 -9.14 -3.72 -0.94
C GLY A 230 -10.35 -4.18 -0.12
N LYS A 231 -11.37 -3.32 0.03
CA LYS A 231 -12.62 -3.65 0.74
C LYS A 231 -13.30 -4.89 0.16
N GLU A 232 -13.39 -4.99 -1.17
CA GLU A 232 -13.96 -6.16 -1.84
C GLU A 232 -13.11 -7.42 -1.65
N MET A 233 -11.78 -7.29 -1.68
CA MET A 233 -10.85 -8.41 -1.55
C MET A 233 -11.05 -9.19 -0.25
N ILE A 234 -11.29 -8.49 0.85
CA ILE A 234 -11.43 -9.04 2.22
C ILE A 234 -12.86 -9.13 2.73
N ARG A 235 -13.83 -8.64 1.95
CA ARG A 235 -15.24 -8.65 2.34
C ARG A 235 -15.65 -10.07 2.73
N ASP A 236 -16.19 -10.20 3.94
CA ASP A 236 -16.70 -11.45 4.50
C ASP A 236 -15.68 -12.60 4.60
N LYS A 237 -14.38 -12.31 4.58
CA LYS A 237 -13.33 -13.33 4.75
C LYS A 237 -12.71 -13.27 6.13
N VAL A 238 -12.54 -14.44 6.73
CA VAL A 238 -11.57 -14.70 7.78
C VAL A 238 -10.55 -15.67 7.21
N MET A 239 -9.29 -15.25 7.20
CA MET A 239 -8.18 -16.02 6.71
C MET A 239 -7.55 -16.82 7.84
N LYS A 240 -6.99 -17.97 7.50
CA LYS A 240 -6.29 -18.88 8.40
C LYS A 240 -4.85 -19.02 7.91
N MET A 241 -3.89 -18.80 8.80
CA MET A 241 -2.47 -18.83 8.46
C MET A 241 -1.59 -19.15 9.67
N ASP A 242 -0.38 -19.63 9.39
CA ASP A 242 0.69 -19.74 10.38
C ASP A 242 1.08 -18.35 10.90
N ALA A 243 1.27 -18.22 12.21
CA ALA A 243 1.53 -16.92 12.84
C ALA A 243 2.88 -16.33 12.43
N LYS A 244 3.91 -17.17 12.28
CA LYS A 244 5.22 -16.71 11.82
C LYS A 244 5.12 -16.18 10.38
N HIS A 245 4.42 -16.90 9.51
CA HIS A 245 4.23 -16.47 8.13
C HIS A 245 3.43 -15.16 8.01
N LEU A 246 2.43 -14.95 8.88
CA LEU A 246 1.74 -13.67 9.02
C LEU A 246 2.72 -12.54 9.36
N LEU A 247 3.52 -12.74 10.41
CA LEU A 247 4.43 -11.72 10.95
C LEU A 247 5.57 -11.36 9.99
N GLU A 248 5.96 -12.28 9.11
CA GLU A 248 6.93 -12.00 8.04
C GLU A 248 6.35 -11.13 6.92
N ASN A 249 5.02 -11.05 6.79
CA ASN A 249 4.35 -10.45 5.63
C ASN A 249 3.32 -9.36 5.96
N TYR A 250 3.00 -9.12 7.23
CA TYR A 250 1.83 -8.31 7.61
C TYR A 250 1.85 -6.86 7.10
N THR A 251 3.05 -6.27 6.95
CA THR A 251 3.23 -4.91 6.42
C THR A 251 2.81 -4.76 4.96
N ARG A 252 2.60 -5.88 4.26
CA ARG A 252 2.09 -5.93 2.88
C ARG A 252 0.58 -5.91 2.83
N PHE A 253 -0.08 -6.24 3.95
CA PHE A 253 -1.52 -6.14 4.07
C PHE A 253 -1.87 -4.72 4.55
N THR A 254 -3.12 -4.34 4.35
CA THR A 254 -3.59 -2.99 4.63
C THR A 254 -3.46 -2.61 6.10
N SER A 255 -3.52 -1.30 6.34
CA SER A 255 -3.37 -0.57 7.60
C SER A 255 -3.78 -1.26 8.91
N ASP A 256 -5.00 -1.80 9.00
CA ASP A 256 -5.54 -2.34 10.26
C ASP A 256 -5.85 -3.83 10.17
N MET A 257 -5.30 -4.64 11.08
CA MET A 257 -5.45 -6.08 11.13
C MET A 257 -5.97 -6.57 12.48
N TYR A 258 -6.80 -7.60 12.45
CA TYR A 258 -7.44 -8.21 13.61
C TYR A 258 -7.08 -9.69 13.64
N ILE A 259 -6.28 -10.08 14.64
CA ILE A 259 -5.64 -11.39 14.72
C ILE A 259 -6.12 -12.10 15.98
N PHE A 260 -6.69 -13.29 15.83
CA PHE A 260 -7.37 -14.00 16.91
C PHE A 260 -7.38 -15.51 16.66
N ASP A 261 -8.06 -16.28 17.50
CA ASP A 261 -8.33 -17.70 17.27
C ASP A 261 -9.82 -18.04 17.40
N GLY A 262 -10.18 -19.30 17.13
CA GLY A 262 -11.57 -19.74 17.17
C GLY A 262 -12.22 -19.69 18.56
N SER A 263 -11.46 -19.51 19.64
CA SER A 263 -11.99 -19.42 21.00
C SER A 263 -12.60 -18.05 21.30
N LEU A 264 -12.13 -17.00 20.59
CA LEU A 264 -12.49 -15.60 20.85
C LEU A 264 -12.27 -15.16 22.31
N THR A 265 -11.32 -15.79 23.01
CA THR A 265 -10.90 -15.36 24.36
C THR A 265 -9.84 -14.27 24.32
N TRP A 266 -9.28 -13.99 23.14
CA TRP A 266 -8.33 -12.90 22.92
C TRP A 266 -8.37 -12.40 21.47
N THR A 267 -7.86 -11.19 21.27
CA THR A 267 -7.52 -10.65 19.95
C THR A 267 -6.35 -9.68 20.04
N VAL A 268 -5.48 -9.70 19.05
CA VAL A 268 -4.44 -8.71 18.83
C VAL A 268 -4.82 -7.85 17.63
N ILE A 269 -4.90 -6.54 17.86
CA ILE A 269 -5.20 -5.55 16.83
C ILE A 269 -3.89 -4.86 16.45
N PHE A 270 -3.51 -4.95 15.19
CA PHE A 270 -2.44 -4.13 14.61
C PHE A 270 -3.11 -2.94 13.92
N GLN A 271 -2.73 -1.72 14.26
CA GLN A 271 -3.33 -0.51 13.72
C GLN A 271 -2.28 0.40 13.08
N HIS A 272 -2.67 1.09 12.02
CA HIS A 272 -1.77 1.98 11.27
C HIS A 272 -1.35 3.22 12.07
N GLU A 273 -2.24 3.70 12.94
CA GLU A 273 -2.03 4.88 13.77
C GLU A 273 -1.88 4.50 15.25
N ARG A 274 -1.31 5.41 16.04
CA ARG A 274 -1.25 5.23 17.49
C ARG A 274 -2.62 5.57 18.09
N ASP A 275 -3.05 4.79 19.08
CA ASP A 275 -4.22 5.15 19.87
C ASP A 275 -3.91 6.32 20.83
N GLU A 276 -4.89 6.71 21.64
CA GLU A 276 -4.75 7.81 22.60
C GLU A 276 -3.65 7.56 23.65
N ASP A 277 -3.32 6.29 23.93
CA ASP A 277 -2.26 5.89 24.86
C ASP A 277 -0.90 5.70 24.16
N GLY A 278 -0.84 5.91 22.84
CA GLY A 278 0.38 5.85 22.04
C GLY A 278 0.71 4.48 21.44
N PHE A 279 -0.15 3.47 21.56
CA PHE A 279 0.10 2.11 21.10
C PHE A 279 -0.39 1.88 19.67
N LYS A 280 0.36 1.06 18.91
CA LYS A 280 -0.05 0.55 17.58
C LYS A 280 -0.48 -0.92 17.58
N HIS A 281 -0.30 -1.59 18.71
CA HIS A 281 -0.65 -2.99 18.89
C HIS A 281 -1.41 -3.11 20.21
N ILE A 282 -2.59 -3.69 20.18
CA ILE A 282 -3.47 -3.78 21.33
C ILE A 282 -3.90 -5.23 21.49
N LEU A 283 -3.75 -5.76 22.70
CA LEU A 283 -4.29 -7.05 23.09
C LEU A 283 -5.56 -6.83 23.89
N LEU A 284 -6.63 -7.52 23.50
CA LEU A 284 -7.86 -7.64 24.27
C LEU A 284 -8.00 -9.08 24.73
N ARG A 285 -8.42 -9.31 25.97
CA ARG A 285 -8.67 -10.64 26.55
C ARG A 285 -10.03 -10.67 27.21
N VAL A 286 -10.73 -11.78 27.06
CA VAL A 286 -11.96 -12.07 27.81
C VAL A 286 -11.56 -12.59 29.19
N GLU A 287 -12.04 -11.95 30.25
CA GLU A 287 -11.88 -12.37 31.66
C GLU A 287 -13.02 -13.29 32.14
#